data_AF-A0A938S0H8-F1
#
_entry.id   AF-A0A938S0H8-F1
#
_cell.length_a   1.000
_cell.length_b   1.000
_cell.length_c   1.000
_cell.angle_alpha   90.00
_cell.angle_beta   90.00
_cell.angle_gamma   90.00
#
_symmetry.space_group_name_H-M   'P 1'
#
loop_
_entity.id
_entity.type
_entity.pdbx_description
1 polymer ?
#
loop_
_entity_poly.entity_id
_entity_poly.type
_entity_poly.pdbx_seq_one_letter_code
_entity_poly.pdbx_strand_id
1 'polypeptide(L)'
;RAHRFFSEQAREWLMADGVGAAQVRAAAVETVVRELLQIVVIDLAADENAQEIFETLNARGAQLTAADLIKNFIFQRLLELGTDVERAYQDHWKDFETGFWETEISVGRVRYPRSSIFLNHWLVARTGEEVVAREVFDRFKRFADHDSSLPMAELVVRVHEASRVYRRFVSSASEHAGPIDRLGLFGYRTGVLESEVIKPLVLCLFDPDEVPIPEAQVVKVLEAVESWMVRRMLVRATTKNYNQVVAELIAQLRRSDRGSAGDMIESHLAGQTSGSRYWPDDAEIRQELGELLAYRRLGRGRLRMVLEAIEDHQRGWRNGKQGLGGERVARGKYAIEHVMPRKWPAHWPAPEGTHGEADRERVIHTLGNLTLLTGKLNSKVSNGPWLGSGGKRAGLQEHDVLLLNRELLKRAGDQWTDDAIRVRTRELADLIIQIWPVPPNHRSGFSPDRPRLRRKLQLADLINGGVLEPGMSLFPRRSKHSDRVVTLLPDGQIEVDGVAYPGPTEAASAITGRRTGGWWFFLVDRTASGRSLRTVRRDYVNAMGVDIEDDEEENAGDDDDG
;
A
#
# COMPACT_ATOMS: atom_id res chain seq x y z
N ARG A 1 -16.41 -24.76 -36.84
CA ARG A 1 -15.39 -25.36 -35.94
C ARG A 1 -16.04 -26.10 -34.76
N ALA A 2 -17.01 -25.50 -34.05
CA ALA A 2 -17.78 -26.14 -32.98
C ALA A 2 -18.42 -27.49 -33.39
N HIS A 3 -19.12 -27.55 -34.53
CA HIS A 3 -19.71 -28.80 -35.03
C HIS A 3 -18.70 -29.96 -35.12
N ARG A 4 -17.48 -29.69 -35.61
CA ARG A 4 -16.43 -30.72 -35.75
C ARG A 4 -15.98 -31.23 -34.39
N PHE A 5 -15.66 -30.32 -33.48
CA PHE A 5 -15.24 -30.64 -32.12
C PHE A 5 -16.31 -31.47 -31.38
N PHE A 6 -17.57 -31.03 -31.38
CA PHE A 6 -18.65 -31.76 -30.70
C PHE A 6 -18.95 -33.11 -31.35
N SER A 7 -18.83 -33.22 -32.69
CA SER A 7 -18.98 -34.51 -33.38
C SER A 7 -17.88 -35.49 -33.02
N GLU A 8 -16.64 -35.01 -32.85
CA GLU A 8 -15.50 -35.83 -32.44
C GLU A 8 -15.65 -36.28 -30.98
N GLN A 9 -15.97 -35.36 -30.06
CA GLN A 9 -16.22 -35.67 -28.65
C GLN A 9 -17.39 -36.63 -28.46
N ALA A 10 -18.49 -36.44 -29.20
CA ALA A 10 -19.62 -37.36 -29.18
C ALA A 10 -19.21 -38.74 -29.70
N ARG A 11 -18.42 -38.83 -30.78
CA ARG A 11 -17.97 -40.12 -31.33
C ARG A 11 -17.03 -40.86 -30.38
N GLU A 12 -16.08 -40.14 -29.77
CA GLU A 12 -15.18 -40.70 -28.75
C GLU A 12 -15.99 -41.23 -27.56
N TRP A 13 -16.93 -40.44 -27.05
CA TRP A 13 -17.77 -40.86 -25.94
C TRP A 13 -18.66 -42.05 -26.33
N LEU A 14 -19.30 -42.07 -27.49
CA LEU A 14 -20.14 -43.19 -27.93
C LEU A 14 -19.40 -44.53 -27.96
N MET A 15 -18.10 -44.51 -28.26
CA MET A 15 -17.28 -45.71 -28.43
C MET A 15 -16.48 -46.11 -27.17
N ALA A 16 -16.50 -45.32 -26.10
CA ALA A 16 -15.55 -45.50 -25.00
C ALA A 16 -15.70 -46.83 -24.23
N ASP A 17 -16.89 -47.44 -24.22
CA ASP A 17 -17.14 -48.76 -23.61
C ASP A 17 -17.30 -49.88 -24.66
N GLY A 18 -16.80 -49.65 -25.87
CA GLY A 18 -16.89 -50.58 -26.98
C GLY A 18 -18.23 -50.56 -27.71
N VAL A 19 -18.26 -51.22 -28.87
CA VAL A 19 -19.37 -51.15 -29.84
C VAL A 19 -20.71 -51.64 -29.27
N GLY A 20 -20.68 -52.60 -28.33
CA GLY A 20 -21.89 -53.14 -27.70
C GLY A 20 -22.65 -52.14 -26.82
N ALA A 21 -21.97 -51.12 -26.29
CA ALA A 21 -22.58 -50.07 -25.46
C ALA A 21 -22.98 -48.83 -26.28
N ALA A 22 -22.53 -48.71 -27.53
CA ALA A 22 -22.71 -47.51 -28.35
C ALA A 22 -24.19 -47.16 -28.56
N GLN A 23 -25.08 -48.15 -28.68
CA GLN A 23 -26.51 -47.92 -28.87
C GLN A 23 -27.18 -47.32 -27.62
N VAL A 24 -26.84 -47.82 -26.43
CA VAL A 24 -27.35 -47.29 -25.15
C VAL A 24 -26.84 -45.88 -24.92
N ARG A 25 -25.56 -45.64 -25.22
CA ARG A 25 -24.93 -44.32 -25.12
C ARG A 25 -25.54 -43.32 -26.11
N ALA A 26 -25.80 -43.73 -27.35
CA ALA A 26 -26.48 -42.89 -28.34
C ALA A 26 -27.87 -42.46 -27.84
N ALA A 27 -28.66 -43.40 -27.30
CA ALA A 27 -29.96 -43.08 -26.71
C ALA A 27 -29.86 -42.09 -25.53
N ALA A 28 -28.80 -42.20 -24.71
CA ALA A 28 -28.57 -41.26 -23.62
C ALA A 28 -28.24 -39.84 -24.13
N VAL A 29 -27.39 -39.71 -25.15
CA VAL A 29 -27.09 -38.39 -25.75
C VAL A 29 -28.33 -37.79 -26.41
N GLU A 30 -29.10 -38.60 -27.14
CA GLU A 30 -30.36 -38.17 -27.74
C GLU A 30 -31.33 -37.66 -26.66
N THR A 31 -31.52 -38.44 -25.58
CA THR A 31 -32.41 -38.07 -24.47
C THR A 31 -31.94 -36.79 -23.80
N VAL A 32 -30.64 -36.67 -23.52
CA VAL A 32 -30.08 -35.46 -22.90
C VAL A 32 -30.30 -34.25 -23.79
N VAL A 33 -29.97 -34.32 -25.08
CA VAL A 33 -30.07 -33.17 -25.99
C VAL A 33 -31.52 -32.79 -26.26
N ARG A 34 -32.42 -33.77 -26.38
CA ARG A 34 -33.82 -33.54 -26.75
C ARG A 34 -34.70 -33.16 -25.55
N GLU A 35 -34.45 -33.76 -24.39
CA GLU A 35 -35.41 -33.71 -23.26
C GLU A 35 -34.83 -33.05 -22.02
N LEU A 36 -33.51 -33.04 -21.82
CA LEU A 36 -32.88 -32.54 -20.58
C LEU A 36 -32.11 -31.23 -20.78
N LEU A 37 -31.63 -30.94 -22.00
CA LEU A 37 -30.95 -29.70 -22.32
C LEU A 37 -31.98 -28.59 -22.53
N GLN A 38 -32.02 -27.64 -21.60
CA GLN A 38 -32.85 -26.45 -21.72
C GLN A 38 -32.04 -25.31 -22.33
N ILE A 39 -32.52 -24.78 -23.44
CA ILE A 39 -31.96 -23.59 -24.10
C ILE A 39 -32.94 -22.46 -23.88
N VAL A 40 -32.46 -21.37 -23.28
CA VAL A 40 -33.20 -20.11 -23.22
C VAL A 40 -32.82 -19.31 -24.46
N VAL A 41 -33.78 -19.15 -25.37
CA VAL A 41 -33.64 -18.31 -26.56
C VAL A 41 -34.34 -16.98 -26.28
N ILE A 42 -33.64 -15.89 -26.58
CA ILE A 42 -34.20 -14.54 -26.51
C ILE A 42 -34.19 -14.02 -27.94
N ASP A 43 -35.35 -14.03 -28.56
CA ASP A 43 -35.55 -13.46 -29.89
C ASP A 43 -35.81 -11.96 -29.77
N LEU A 44 -35.11 -11.19 -30.59
CA LEU A 44 -35.18 -9.73 -30.61
C LEU A 44 -35.92 -9.24 -31.85
N ALA A 45 -36.80 -8.25 -31.69
CA ALA A 45 -37.38 -7.53 -32.79
C ALA A 45 -36.35 -6.61 -33.47
N ALA A 46 -36.60 -6.22 -34.73
CA ALA A 46 -35.63 -5.43 -35.52
C ALA A 46 -35.32 -4.04 -34.93
N ASP A 47 -36.18 -3.54 -34.04
CA ASP A 47 -36.07 -2.28 -33.31
C ASP A 47 -35.57 -2.45 -31.86
N GLU A 48 -35.39 -3.69 -31.41
CA GLU A 48 -34.87 -3.98 -30.08
C GLU A 48 -33.34 -4.00 -30.07
N ASN A 49 -32.77 -3.29 -29.09
CA ASN A 49 -31.33 -3.26 -28.92
C ASN A 49 -30.86 -4.48 -28.14
N ALA A 50 -30.28 -5.45 -28.85
CA ALA A 50 -29.67 -6.65 -28.27
C ALA A 50 -28.75 -6.35 -27.08
N GLN A 51 -28.06 -5.21 -27.12
CA GLN A 51 -27.11 -4.77 -26.11
C GLN A 51 -27.81 -4.38 -24.81
N GLU A 52 -28.91 -3.63 -24.87
CA GLU A 52 -29.64 -3.16 -23.69
C GLU A 52 -30.31 -4.33 -22.95
N ILE A 53 -30.81 -5.31 -23.70
CA ILE A 53 -31.36 -6.55 -23.13
C ILE A 53 -30.24 -7.38 -22.49
N PHE A 54 -29.08 -7.50 -23.13
CA PHE A 54 -27.92 -8.21 -22.56
C PHE A 54 -27.40 -7.51 -21.30
N GLU A 55 -27.33 -6.18 -21.28
CA GLU A 55 -26.96 -5.38 -20.10
C GLU A 55 -27.95 -5.59 -18.94
N THR A 56 -29.24 -5.60 -19.24
CA THR A 56 -30.31 -5.81 -18.23
C THR A 56 -30.29 -7.22 -17.65
N LEU A 57 -30.00 -8.24 -18.47
CA LEU A 57 -29.84 -9.62 -18.00
C LEU A 57 -28.60 -9.81 -17.13
N ASN A 58 -27.47 -9.22 -17.51
CA ASN A 58 -26.24 -9.30 -16.73
C ASN A 58 -26.30 -8.50 -15.43
N ALA A 59 -27.15 -7.46 -15.34
CA ALA A 59 -27.41 -6.73 -14.10
C ALA A 59 -28.03 -7.62 -13.00
N ARG A 60 -28.64 -8.76 -13.34
CA ARG A 60 -29.22 -9.74 -12.39
C ARG A 60 -28.34 -10.98 -12.16
N GLY A 61 -27.23 -11.14 -12.90
CA GLY A 61 -26.29 -12.27 -12.82
C GLY A 61 -24.91 -11.89 -12.25
N ALA A 62 -23.88 -12.70 -12.51
CA ALA A 62 -22.49 -12.29 -12.25
C ALA A 62 -22.17 -11.10 -13.17
N GLN A 63 -21.88 -9.92 -12.58
CA GLN A 63 -21.63 -8.71 -13.36
C GLN A 63 -20.48 -8.93 -14.33
N LEU A 64 -20.73 -8.68 -15.62
CA LEU A 64 -19.68 -8.60 -16.63
C LEU A 64 -18.65 -7.56 -16.22
N THR A 65 -17.39 -7.88 -16.46
CA THR A 65 -16.33 -6.93 -16.17
C THR A 65 -16.33 -5.81 -17.21
N ALA A 66 -15.74 -4.66 -16.87
CA ALA A 66 -15.58 -3.57 -17.84
C ALA A 66 -14.82 -4.04 -19.10
N ALA A 67 -13.88 -4.98 -18.95
CA ALA A 67 -13.19 -5.58 -20.09
C ALA A 67 -14.12 -6.37 -21.01
N ASP A 68 -15.07 -7.13 -20.46
CA ASP A 68 -16.02 -7.91 -21.24
C ASP A 68 -16.99 -7.00 -22.01
N LEU A 69 -17.49 -5.94 -21.34
CA LEU A 69 -18.36 -4.96 -21.97
C LEU A 69 -17.66 -4.22 -23.11
N ILE A 70 -16.41 -3.78 -22.87
CA ILE A 70 -15.59 -3.12 -23.89
C ILE A 70 -15.28 -4.06 -25.05
N LYS A 71 -14.93 -5.33 -24.77
CA LYS A 71 -14.70 -6.37 -25.79
C LYS A 71 -15.89 -6.48 -26.73
N ASN A 72 -17.08 -6.68 -26.16
CA ASN A 72 -18.32 -6.88 -26.92
C ASN A 72 -18.61 -5.66 -27.78
N PHE A 73 -18.50 -4.46 -27.21
CA PHE A 73 -18.70 -3.20 -27.94
C PHE A 73 -17.71 -3.03 -29.11
N ILE A 74 -16.42 -3.30 -28.90
CA ILE A 74 -15.41 -3.23 -29.97
C ILE A 74 -15.80 -4.17 -31.12
N PHE A 75 -16.08 -5.44 -30.84
CA PHE A 75 -16.36 -6.41 -31.90
C PHE A 75 -17.69 -6.18 -32.61
N GLN A 76 -18.69 -5.66 -31.91
CA GLN A 76 -19.93 -5.22 -32.56
C GLN A 76 -19.64 -4.11 -33.57
N ARG A 77 -18.90 -3.07 -33.18
CA ARG A 77 -18.53 -1.97 -34.08
C ARG A 77 -17.67 -2.43 -35.27
N LEU A 78 -16.76 -3.39 -35.06
CA LEU A 78 -15.97 -3.97 -36.15
C LEU A 78 -16.85 -4.74 -37.15
N LEU A 79 -17.85 -5.47 -36.66
CA LEU A 79 -18.81 -6.19 -37.49
C LEU A 79 -19.67 -5.21 -38.31
N GLU A 80 -20.18 -4.14 -37.69
CA GLU A 80 -20.95 -3.07 -38.36
C GLU A 80 -20.16 -2.42 -39.51
N LEU A 81 -18.83 -2.32 -39.37
CA LEU A 81 -17.92 -1.77 -40.37
C LEU A 81 -17.47 -2.79 -41.43
N GLY A 82 -17.95 -4.03 -41.37
CA GLY A 82 -17.55 -5.11 -42.29
C GLY A 82 -16.09 -5.54 -42.14
N THR A 83 -15.48 -5.32 -40.97
CA THR A 83 -14.10 -5.72 -40.69
C THR A 83 -14.03 -7.22 -40.36
N ASP A 84 -12.91 -7.87 -40.65
CA ASP A 84 -12.66 -9.26 -40.25
C ASP A 84 -12.48 -9.37 -38.72
N VAL A 85 -13.59 -9.67 -38.04
CA VAL A 85 -13.68 -9.82 -36.59
C VAL A 85 -12.78 -10.92 -36.05
N GLU A 86 -12.67 -12.05 -36.74
CA GLU A 86 -11.84 -13.18 -36.30
C GLU A 86 -10.36 -12.77 -36.32
N ARG A 87 -9.93 -12.13 -37.40
CA ARG A 87 -8.56 -11.62 -37.49
C ARG A 87 -8.27 -10.58 -36.43
N ALA A 88 -9.15 -9.59 -36.24
CA ALA A 88 -8.97 -8.57 -35.20
C ALA A 88 -8.89 -9.19 -33.79
N TYR A 89 -9.66 -10.24 -33.52
CA TYR A 89 -9.57 -10.98 -32.27
C TYR A 89 -8.22 -11.68 -32.10
N GLN A 90 -7.78 -12.45 -33.10
CA GLN A 90 -6.50 -13.17 -33.03
C GLN A 90 -5.29 -12.21 -32.92
N ASP A 91 -5.31 -11.11 -33.67
CA ASP A 91 -4.18 -10.19 -33.77
C ASP A 91 -4.10 -9.22 -32.58
N HIS A 92 -5.24 -8.79 -32.01
CA HIS A 92 -5.26 -7.68 -31.06
C HIS A 92 -5.92 -7.96 -29.71
N TRP A 93 -6.89 -8.88 -29.63
CA TRP A 93 -7.64 -9.08 -28.39
C TRP A 93 -7.24 -10.32 -27.58
N LYS A 94 -6.90 -11.42 -28.27
CA LYS A 94 -6.60 -12.71 -27.63
C LYS A 94 -5.55 -12.64 -26.53
N ASP A 95 -4.59 -11.70 -26.62
CA ASP A 95 -3.61 -11.52 -25.56
C ASP A 95 -4.26 -11.19 -24.21
N PHE A 96 -5.35 -10.41 -24.18
CA PHE A 96 -6.08 -10.01 -22.96
C PHE A 96 -6.74 -11.17 -22.22
N GLU A 97 -6.75 -12.37 -22.79
CA GLU A 97 -7.29 -13.60 -22.19
C GLU A 97 -6.17 -14.53 -21.68
N THR A 98 -4.92 -14.06 -21.69
CA THR A 98 -3.82 -14.81 -21.08
C THR A 98 -3.85 -14.69 -19.56
N GLY A 99 -3.26 -15.65 -18.85
CA GLY A 99 -3.22 -15.65 -17.38
C GLY A 99 -2.61 -14.38 -16.75
N PHE A 100 -1.75 -13.65 -17.49
CA PHE A 100 -1.30 -12.32 -17.07
C PHE A 100 -2.48 -11.34 -16.99
N TRP A 101 -3.38 -11.29 -17.95
CA TRP A 101 -4.47 -10.33 -17.92
C TRP A 101 -5.64 -10.75 -17.04
N GLU A 102 -5.84 -12.06 -16.87
CA GLU A 102 -6.86 -12.63 -15.98
C GLU A 102 -6.47 -12.58 -14.49
N THR A 103 -5.19 -12.32 -14.18
CA THR A 103 -4.76 -12.20 -12.77
C THR A 103 -5.56 -11.10 -12.06
N GLU A 104 -6.20 -11.45 -10.94
CA GLU A 104 -6.88 -10.48 -10.09
C GLU A 104 -5.88 -9.52 -9.40
N ILE A 105 -6.19 -8.23 -9.45
CA ILE A 105 -5.45 -7.17 -8.75
C ILE A 105 -6.39 -6.47 -7.78
N SER A 106 -5.89 -6.20 -6.58
CA SER A 106 -6.64 -5.46 -5.56
C SER A 106 -6.61 -3.97 -5.87
N VAL A 107 -7.79 -3.35 -5.98
CA VAL A 107 -7.96 -1.89 -6.06
C VAL A 107 -8.89 -1.48 -4.91
N GLY A 108 -8.30 -0.93 -3.86
CA GLY A 108 -9.01 -0.72 -2.60
C GLY A 108 -9.47 -2.05 -1.99
N ARG A 109 -10.77 -2.19 -1.72
CA ARG A 109 -11.37 -3.41 -1.12
C ARG A 109 -11.88 -4.41 -2.15
N VAL A 110 -11.80 -4.09 -3.44
CA VAL A 110 -12.36 -4.90 -4.52
C VAL A 110 -11.23 -5.45 -5.38
N ARG A 111 -11.46 -6.62 -5.96
CA ARG A 111 -10.55 -7.25 -6.92
C ARG A 111 -11.14 -7.19 -8.30
N TYR A 112 -10.30 -6.86 -9.27
CA TYR A 112 -10.66 -6.87 -10.68
C TYR A 112 -9.58 -7.60 -11.47
N PRO A 113 -9.93 -8.26 -12.58
CA PRO A 113 -8.94 -8.72 -13.54
C PRO A 113 -8.06 -7.57 -14.01
N ARG A 114 -6.77 -7.84 -14.22
CA ARG A 114 -5.80 -6.85 -14.67
C ARG A 114 -6.21 -6.19 -15.99
N SER A 115 -6.90 -6.91 -16.88
CA SER A 115 -7.46 -6.36 -18.14
C SER A 115 -8.41 -5.19 -17.90
N SER A 116 -9.34 -5.32 -16.95
CA SER A 116 -10.31 -4.26 -16.62
C SER A 116 -9.62 -3.02 -16.06
N ILE A 117 -8.62 -3.22 -15.19
CA ILE A 117 -7.83 -2.13 -14.61
C ILE A 117 -6.98 -1.45 -15.69
N PHE A 118 -6.41 -2.21 -16.62
CA PHE A 118 -5.65 -1.64 -17.73
C PHE A 118 -6.51 -0.78 -18.65
N LEU A 119 -7.72 -1.22 -19.00
CA LEU A 119 -8.61 -0.43 -19.87
C LEU A 119 -9.00 0.89 -19.19
N ASN A 120 -9.23 0.87 -17.87
CA ASN A 120 -9.37 2.10 -17.10
C ASN A 120 -8.11 2.97 -17.19
N HIS A 121 -6.93 2.41 -16.92
CA HIS A 121 -5.68 3.16 -16.96
C HIS A 121 -5.36 3.74 -18.34
N TRP A 122 -5.64 2.99 -19.40
CA TRP A 122 -5.49 3.43 -20.78
C TRP A 122 -6.43 4.60 -21.08
N LEU A 123 -7.69 4.51 -20.67
CA LEU A 123 -8.67 5.59 -20.86
C LEU A 123 -8.25 6.86 -20.12
N VAL A 124 -7.77 6.76 -18.88
CA VAL A 124 -7.18 7.88 -18.13
C VAL A 124 -5.96 8.46 -18.87
N ALA A 125 -5.08 7.61 -19.43
CA ALA A 125 -3.91 8.05 -20.19
C ALA A 125 -4.29 8.80 -21.49
N ARG A 126 -5.42 8.46 -22.11
CA ARG A 126 -5.92 9.12 -23.34
C ARG A 126 -6.67 10.42 -23.06
N THR A 127 -7.38 10.49 -21.93
CA THR A 127 -8.30 11.60 -21.63
C THR A 127 -7.71 12.62 -20.66
N GLY A 128 -6.81 12.20 -19.77
CA GLY A 128 -6.35 13.03 -18.65
C GLY A 128 -7.44 13.26 -17.60
N GLU A 129 -8.46 12.40 -17.57
CA GLU A 129 -9.60 12.48 -16.65
C GLU A 129 -9.57 11.34 -15.64
N GLU A 130 -10.04 11.58 -14.42
CA GLU A 130 -10.27 10.50 -13.46
C GLU A 130 -11.54 9.73 -13.85
N VAL A 131 -11.41 8.41 -14.02
CA VAL A 131 -12.52 7.53 -14.37
C VAL A 131 -12.67 6.48 -13.27
N VAL A 132 -13.83 6.42 -12.62
CA VAL A 132 -14.12 5.40 -11.60
C VAL A 132 -14.48 4.06 -12.24
N ALA A 133 -14.19 2.96 -11.56
CA ALA A 133 -14.30 1.60 -12.11
C ALA A 133 -15.66 1.26 -12.74
N ARG A 134 -16.76 1.75 -12.15
CA ARG A 134 -18.13 1.50 -12.63
C ARG A 134 -18.49 2.26 -13.92
N GLU A 135 -17.77 3.34 -14.23
CA GLU A 135 -18.04 4.25 -15.35
C GLU A 135 -17.10 3.99 -16.55
N VAL A 136 -16.20 3.00 -16.43
CA VAL A 136 -15.16 2.71 -17.43
C VAL A 136 -15.76 2.39 -18.80
N PHE A 137 -16.80 1.56 -18.84
CA PHE A 137 -17.44 1.18 -20.10
C PHE A 137 -18.11 2.39 -20.78
N ASP A 138 -18.97 3.12 -20.06
CA ASP A 138 -19.67 4.28 -20.60
C ASP A 138 -18.70 5.36 -21.09
N ARG A 139 -17.64 5.61 -20.32
CA ARG A 139 -16.60 6.57 -20.70
C ARG A 139 -15.79 6.09 -21.90
N PHE A 140 -15.51 4.78 -22.02
CA PHE A 140 -14.85 4.20 -23.18
C PHE A 140 -15.72 4.33 -24.44
N LYS A 141 -17.01 3.99 -24.35
CA LYS A 141 -17.96 4.12 -25.45
C LYS A 141 -18.02 5.57 -25.96
N ARG A 142 -18.17 6.53 -25.04
CA ARG A 142 -18.12 7.96 -25.37
C ARG A 142 -16.81 8.36 -26.02
N PHE A 143 -15.68 7.87 -25.50
CA PHE A 143 -14.37 8.15 -26.07
C PHE A 143 -14.26 7.63 -27.51
N ALA A 144 -14.66 6.38 -27.74
CA ALA A 144 -14.61 5.76 -29.06
C ALA A 144 -15.50 6.49 -30.07
N ASP A 145 -16.78 6.73 -29.71
CA ASP A 145 -17.78 7.27 -30.62
C ASP A 145 -17.65 8.80 -30.85
N HIS A 146 -17.07 9.55 -29.91
CA HIS A 146 -17.09 11.02 -29.96
C HIS A 146 -15.73 11.70 -29.77
N ASP A 147 -14.83 11.19 -28.92
CA ASP A 147 -13.61 11.91 -28.58
C ASP A 147 -12.41 11.51 -29.46
N SER A 148 -12.31 10.23 -29.85
CA SER A 148 -11.09 9.69 -30.45
C SER A 148 -10.90 10.07 -31.91
N SER A 149 -11.98 10.35 -32.64
CA SER A 149 -12.03 10.49 -34.12
C SER A 149 -11.48 9.30 -34.92
N LEU A 150 -11.04 8.22 -34.26
CA LEU A 150 -10.47 7.04 -34.89
C LEU A 150 -11.55 6.00 -35.21
N PRO A 151 -11.45 5.29 -36.35
CA PRO A 151 -12.23 4.09 -36.57
C PRO A 151 -11.96 3.04 -35.50
N MET A 152 -12.98 2.22 -35.17
CA MET A 152 -12.82 1.16 -34.16
C MET A 152 -11.67 0.18 -34.48
N ALA A 153 -11.45 -0.10 -35.77
CA ALA A 153 -10.36 -0.96 -36.24
C ALA A 153 -8.97 -0.40 -35.91
N GLU A 154 -8.79 0.92 -35.91
CA GLU A 154 -7.54 1.53 -35.45
C GLU A 154 -7.48 1.63 -33.94
N LEU A 155 -8.62 1.90 -33.28
CA LEU A 155 -8.70 2.03 -31.84
C LEU A 155 -8.26 0.75 -31.12
N VAL A 156 -8.70 -0.42 -31.59
CA VAL A 156 -8.30 -1.72 -31.01
C VAL A 156 -6.79 -1.96 -31.15
N VAL A 157 -6.17 -1.51 -32.25
CA VAL A 157 -4.71 -1.57 -32.43
C VAL A 157 -4.00 -0.68 -31.41
N ARG A 158 -4.48 0.55 -31.19
CA ARG A 158 -3.89 1.46 -30.19
C ARG A 158 -3.99 0.91 -28.77
N VAL A 159 -5.14 0.31 -28.42
CA VAL A 159 -5.34 -0.38 -27.13
C VAL A 159 -4.34 -1.54 -26.99
N HIS A 160 -4.16 -2.34 -28.04
CA HIS A 160 -3.23 -3.45 -28.05
C HIS A 160 -1.76 -3.00 -27.86
N GLU A 161 -1.31 -1.97 -28.59
CA GLU A 161 0.06 -1.46 -28.44
C GLU A 161 0.34 -0.87 -27.05
N ALA A 162 -0.63 -0.14 -26.48
CA ALA A 162 -0.53 0.32 -25.09
C ALA A 162 -0.47 -0.84 -24.08
N SER A 163 -1.13 -1.96 -24.38
CA SER A 163 -1.08 -3.16 -23.52
C SER A 163 0.34 -3.74 -23.42
N ARG A 164 1.14 -3.63 -24.48
CA ARG A 164 2.55 -4.06 -24.49
C ARG A 164 3.41 -3.19 -23.59
N VAL A 165 3.18 -1.87 -23.59
CA VAL A 165 3.83 -0.92 -22.67
C VAL A 165 3.47 -1.26 -21.22
N TYR A 166 2.19 -1.51 -20.95
CA TYR A 166 1.70 -1.90 -19.63
C TYR A 166 2.34 -3.19 -19.14
N ARG A 167 2.32 -4.24 -19.98
CA ARG A 167 2.89 -5.55 -19.67
C ARG A 167 4.39 -5.43 -19.40
N ARG A 168 5.14 -4.69 -20.22
CA ARG A 168 6.57 -4.43 -20.00
C ARG A 168 6.80 -3.79 -18.63
N PHE A 169 6.04 -2.75 -18.28
CA PHE A 169 6.18 -2.06 -17.00
C PHE A 169 5.94 -3.00 -15.81
N VAL A 170 4.84 -3.76 -15.82
CA VAL A 170 4.48 -4.69 -14.73
C VAL A 170 5.47 -5.85 -14.62
N SER A 171 5.93 -6.40 -15.74
CA SER A 171 6.92 -7.49 -15.74
C SER A 171 8.28 -7.00 -15.23
N SER A 172 8.77 -5.85 -15.70
CA SER A 172 10.04 -5.27 -15.23
C SER A 172 10.01 -4.92 -13.74
N ALA A 173 8.85 -4.48 -13.22
CA ALA A 173 8.65 -4.22 -11.80
C ALA A 173 8.74 -5.48 -10.92
N SER A 174 8.51 -6.66 -11.51
CA SER A 174 8.48 -7.95 -10.81
C SER A 174 9.85 -8.64 -10.78
N GLU A 175 10.90 -8.01 -11.32
CA GLU A 175 12.26 -8.57 -11.29
C GLU A 175 12.94 -8.27 -9.95
N HIS A 176 13.17 -9.31 -9.15
CA HIS A 176 13.68 -9.19 -7.78
C HIS A 176 15.20 -9.44 -7.67
N ALA A 177 15.87 -9.88 -8.73
CA ALA A 177 17.32 -10.06 -8.76
C ALA A 177 17.95 -9.61 -10.09
N GLY A 178 19.26 -9.42 -10.10
CA GLY A 178 19.98 -9.02 -11.31
C GLY A 178 19.69 -7.59 -11.78
N PRO A 179 20.11 -7.26 -13.01
CA PRO A 179 20.00 -5.93 -13.59
C PRO A 179 18.55 -5.44 -13.66
N ILE A 180 18.35 -4.16 -13.35
CA ILE A 180 17.05 -3.50 -13.46
C ILE A 180 17.30 -2.07 -13.95
N ASP A 181 16.53 -1.66 -14.96
CA ASP A 181 16.59 -0.32 -15.50
C ASP A 181 15.81 0.68 -14.63
N ARG A 182 15.83 1.97 -15.00
CA ARG A 182 15.17 3.02 -14.22
C ARG A 182 13.65 2.82 -14.16
N LEU A 183 13.04 2.37 -15.25
CA LEU A 183 11.59 2.15 -15.37
C LEU A 183 11.13 0.96 -14.53
N GLY A 184 11.84 -0.16 -14.58
CA GLY A 184 11.60 -1.33 -13.75
C GLY A 184 11.79 -1.00 -12.27
N LEU A 185 12.83 -0.25 -11.91
CA LEU A 185 13.04 0.18 -10.52
C LEU A 185 11.91 1.10 -10.02
N PHE A 186 11.47 2.03 -10.87
CA PHE A 186 10.29 2.86 -10.59
C PHE A 186 9.04 2.00 -10.36
N GLY A 187 8.82 0.99 -11.22
CA GLY A 187 7.72 0.04 -11.10
C GLY A 187 7.77 -0.79 -9.81
N TYR A 188 8.94 -1.31 -9.44
CA TYR A 188 9.14 -2.02 -8.17
C TYR A 188 8.78 -1.12 -6.99
N ARG A 189 9.33 0.10 -6.94
CA ARG A 189 9.12 1.02 -5.82
C ARG A 189 7.68 1.48 -5.71
N THR A 190 7.05 1.87 -6.82
CA THR A 190 5.62 2.26 -6.84
C THR A 190 4.69 1.07 -6.55
N GLY A 191 5.07 -0.15 -6.93
CA GLY A 191 4.39 -1.39 -6.55
C GLY A 191 4.46 -1.65 -5.04
N VAL A 192 5.61 -1.44 -4.39
CA VAL A 192 5.75 -1.53 -2.93
C VAL A 192 4.93 -0.45 -2.19
N LEU A 193 4.70 0.70 -2.84
CA LEU A 193 3.78 1.74 -2.35
C LEU A 193 2.30 1.39 -2.62
N GLU A 194 2.00 0.26 -3.26
CA GLU A 194 0.66 -0.22 -3.61
C GLU A 194 -0.12 0.80 -4.47
N SER A 195 0.60 1.46 -5.38
CA SER A 195 0.09 2.60 -6.11
C SER A 195 -0.16 2.28 -7.59
N GLU A 196 -1.34 1.73 -7.88
CA GLU A 196 -1.82 1.46 -9.24
C GLU A 196 -1.98 2.74 -10.09
N VAL A 197 -2.25 3.87 -9.40
CA VAL A 197 -2.62 5.17 -9.97
C VAL A 197 -1.55 5.79 -10.87
N ILE A 198 -0.32 5.29 -10.85
CA ILE A 198 0.81 5.79 -11.64
C ILE A 198 0.85 5.18 -13.05
N LYS A 199 0.24 4.02 -13.25
CA LYS A 199 0.28 3.31 -14.54
C LYS A 199 -0.31 4.13 -15.71
N PRO A 200 -1.39 4.91 -15.55
CA PRO A 200 -1.85 5.84 -16.60
C PRO A 200 -0.77 6.83 -17.04
N LEU A 201 0.04 7.36 -16.12
CA LEU A 201 1.13 8.27 -16.46
C LEU A 201 2.21 7.55 -17.26
N VAL A 202 2.58 6.32 -16.85
CA VAL A 202 3.53 5.49 -17.60
C VAL A 202 3.02 5.22 -19.03
N LEU A 203 1.74 4.90 -19.20
CA LEU A 203 1.13 4.73 -20.51
C LEU A 203 1.22 6.00 -21.36
N CYS A 204 1.01 7.19 -20.77
CA CYS A 204 1.12 8.46 -21.47
C CYS A 204 2.58 8.84 -21.83
N LEU A 205 3.54 8.53 -20.97
CA LEU A 205 4.97 8.79 -21.20
C LEU A 205 5.52 7.96 -22.37
N PHE A 206 5.10 6.71 -22.48
CA PHE A 206 5.55 5.75 -23.48
C PHE A 206 4.48 5.41 -24.52
N ASP A 207 3.53 6.33 -24.75
CA ASP A 207 2.50 6.17 -25.76
C ASP A 207 3.17 6.06 -27.15
N PRO A 208 3.03 4.93 -27.86
CA PRO A 208 3.70 4.69 -29.15
C PRO A 208 3.14 5.57 -30.28
N ASP A 209 1.99 6.21 -30.06
CA ASP A 209 1.34 7.08 -31.04
C ASP A 209 1.86 8.51 -31.00
N GLU A 210 2.57 8.86 -29.93
CA GLU A 210 3.06 10.21 -29.64
C GLU A 210 4.56 10.30 -29.91
N VAL A 211 5.07 11.53 -30.07
CA VAL A 211 6.51 11.75 -30.20
C VAL A 211 7.23 11.23 -28.94
N PRO A 212 8.28 10.40 -29.06
CA PRO A 212 9.01 9.90 -27.89
C PRO A 212 9.55 11.03 -27.02
N ILE A 213 9.39 10.90 -25.71
CA ILE A 213 9.98 11.85 -24.75
C ILE A 213 11.49 11.57 -24.67
N PRO A 214 12.34 12.62 -24.70
CA PRO A 214 13.78 12.44 -24.50
C PRO A 214 14.10 11.65 -23.22
N GLU A 215 15.07 10.75 -23.28
CA GLU A 215 15.39 9.86 -22.14
C GLU A 215 15.67 10.63 -20.84
N ALA A 216 16.41 11.74 -20.92
CA ALA A 216 16.70 12.60 -19.77
C ALA A 216 15.41 13.16 -19.12
N GLN A 217 14.42 13.53 -19.92
CA GLN A 217 13.13 14.02 -19.45
C GLN A 217 12.29 12.89 -18.85
N VAL A 218 12.31 11.70 -19.45
CA VAL A 218 11.69 10.50 -18.85
C VAL A 218 12.27 10.22 -17.47
N VAL A 219 13.60 10.19 -17.34
CA VAL A 219 14.27 9.96 -16.05
C VAL A 219 13.85 11.02 -15.03
N LYS A 220 13.83 12.30 -15.43
CA LYS A 220 13.39 13.41 -14.57
C LYS A 220 11.94 13.26 -14.11
N VAL A 221 11.02 12.85 -14.98
CA VAL A 221 9.62 12.54 -14.58
C VAL A 221 9.58 11.44 -13.52
N LEU A 222 10.26 10.32 -13.78
CA LEU A 222 10.25 9.19 -12.86
C LEU A 222 10.86 9.55 -11.51
N GLU A 223 11.94 10.35 -11.49
CA GLU A 223 12.57 10.85 -10.26
C GLU A 223 11.67 11.80 -9.48
N ALA A 224 11.04 12.77 -10.13
CA ALA A 224 10.14 13.72 -9.48
C ALA A 224 8.92 13.02 -8.86
N VAL A 225 8.23 12.17 -9.63
CA VAL A 225 7.05 11.43 -9.17
C VAL A 225 7.41 10.47 -8.04
N GLU A 226 8.50 9.72 -8.18
CA GLU A 226 8.94 8.78 -7.14
C GLU A 226 9.32 9.50 -5.85
N SER A 227 10.07 10.61 -5.95
CA SER A 227 10.44 11.41 -4.79
C SER A 227 9.22 11.97 -4.09
N TRP A 228 8.27 12.53 -4.83
CA TRP A 228 7.01 13.03 -4.29
C TRP A 228 6.25 11.95 -3.52
N MET A 229 6.08 10.75 -4.09
CA MET A 229 5.36 9.65 -3.44
C MET A 229 6.10 9.10 -2.21
N VAL A 230 7.42 8.87 -2.34
CA VAL A 230 8.21 8.27 -1.24
C VAL A 230 8.32 9.24 -0.08
N ARG A 231 8.60 10.53 -0.34
CA ARG A 231 8.63 11.53 0.73
C ARG A 231 7.30 11.64 1.46
N ARG A 232 6.17 11.65 0.73
CA ARG A 232 4.83 11.62 1.33
C ARG A 232 4.60 10.37 2.18
N MET A 233 5.07 9.21 1.73
CA MET A 233 5.00 7.98 2.52
C MET A 233 5.82 8.06 3.81
N LEU A 234 7.03 8.62 3.74
CA LEU A 234 7.93 8.76 4.89
C LEU A 234 7.37 9.73 5.94
N VAL A 235 6.78 10.84 5.51
CA VAL A 235 6.08 11.79 6.41
C VAL A 235 4.65 11.35 6.77
N ARG A 236 4.24 10.15 6.33
CA ARG A 236 2.93 9.55 6.58
C ARG A 236 1.76 10.45 6.13
N ALA A 237 1.97 11.22 5.07
CA ALA A 237 0.91 12.02 4.44
C ALA A 237 -0.13 11.10 3.78
N THR A 238 -1.36 11.60 3.68
CA THR A 238 -2.46 10.87 3.03
C THR A 238 -2.20 10.67 1.54
N THR A 239 -2.63 9.53 0.99
CA THR A 239 -2.64 9.24 -0.46
C THR A 239 -3.88 9.76 -1.17
N LYS A 240 -4.78 10.47 -0.44
CA LYS A 240 -5.97 11.09 -1.02
C LYS A 240 -5.57 12.01 -2.19
N ASN A 241 -6.36 11.99 -3.26
CA ASN A 241 -6.18 12.78 -4.48
C ASN A 241 -5.00 12.39 -5.39
N TYR A 242 -4.34 11.24 -5.17
CA TYR A 242 -3.28 10.79 -6.10
C TYR A 242 -3.81 10.58 -7.53
N ASN A 243 -5.00 9.96 -7.69
CA ASN A 243 -5.66 9.81 -8.99
C ASN A 243 -5.81 11.16 -9.71
N GLN A 244 -6.30 12.16 -8.98
CA GLN A 244 -6.57 13.48 -9.54
C GLN A 244 -5.28 14.19 -9.94
N VAL A 245 -4.23 14.14 -9.10
CA VAL A 245 -2.91 14.69 -9.44
C VAL A 245 -2.36 14.01 -10.69
N VAL A 246 -2.45 12.69 -10.80
CA VAL A 246 -1.97 11.96 -11.99
C VAL A 246 -2.77 12.32 -13.24
N ALA A 247 -4.09 12.41 -13.15
CA ALA A 247 -4.94 12.83 -14.26
C ALA A 247 -4.59 14.26 -14.73
N GLU A 248 -4.39 15.19 -13.80
CA GLU A 248 -3.94 16.57 -14.09
C GLU A 248 -2.56 16.59 -14.76
N LEU A 249 -1.60 15.79 -14.29
CA LEU A 249 -0.28 15.66 -14.92
C LEU A 249 -0.37 15.13 -16.36
N ILE A 250 -1.21 14.12 -16.59
CA ILE A 250 -1.45 13.56 -17.94
C ILE A 250 -2.09 14.61 -18.84
N ALA A 251 -3.14 15.30 -18.37
CA ALA A 251 -3.81 16.34 -19.12
C ALA A 251 -2.86 17.48 -19.53
N GLN A 252 -1.94 17.87 -18.64
CA GLN A 252 -0.91 18.87 -18.94
C GLN A 252 0.14 18.34 -19.91
N LEU A 253 0.64 17.10 -19.72
CA LEU A 253 1.62 16.47 -20.60
C LEU A 253 1.11 16.34 -22.03
N ARG A 254 -0.17 15.98 -22.22
CA ARG A 254 -0.79 15.86 -23.55
C ARG A 254 -0.92 17.18 -24.30
N ARG A 255 -0.84 18.33 -23.61
CA ARG A 255 -0.96 19.68 -24.19
C ARG A 255 0.37 20.42 -24.30
N SER A 256 1.43 19.87 -23.73
CA SER A 256 2.73 20.54 -23.60
C SER A 256 3.75 19.96 -24.58
N ASP A 257 4.86 20.68 -24.78
CA ASP A 257 6.01 20.12 -25.48
C ASP A 257 6.61 18.94 -24.69
N ARG A 258 6.56 17.76 -25.30
CA ARG A 258 7.09 16.51 -24.76
C ARG A 258 8.61 16.55 -24.54
N GLY A 259 9.33 17.47 -25.20
CA GLY A 259 10.73 17.77 -24.96
C GLY A 259 11.04 18.37 -23.57
N SER A 260 10.01 18.86 -22.87
CA SER A 260 10.10 19.48 -21.53
C SER A 260 9.29 18.75 -20.46
N ALA A 261 8.88 17.50 -20.72
CA ALA A 261 7.95 16.74 -19.89
C ALA A 261 8.37 16.64 -18.41
N GLY A 262 9.65 16.39 -18.15
CA GLY A 262 10.22 16.31 -16.80
C GLY A 262 10.21 17.65 -16.08
N ASP A 263 10.56 18.74 -16.77
CA ASP A 263 10.53 20.09 -16.21
C ASP A 263 9.10 20.53 -15.84
N MET A 264 8.14 20.23 -16.71
CA MET A 264 6.72 20.51 -16.49
C MET A 264 6.17 19.74 -15.28
N ILE A 265 6.40 18.43 -15.21
CA ILE A 265 5.90 17.59 -14.12
C ILE A 265 6.53 17.97 -12.78
N GLU A 266 7.85 18.22 -12.77
CA GLU A 266 8.54 18.69 -11.56
C GLU A 266 7.94 20.01 -11.05
N SER A 267 7.74 20.97 -11.95
CA SER A 267 7.14 22.28 -11.62
C SER A 267 5.71 22.13 -11.10
N HIS A 268 4.91 21.27 -11.72
CA HIS A 268 3.53 21.00 -11.29
C HIS A 268 3.49 20.44 -9.86
N LEU A 269 4.34 19.46 -9.55
CA LEU A 269 4.39 18.84 -8.23
C LEU A 269 4.94 19.79 -7.17
N ALA A 270 5.96 20.59 -7.50
CA ALA A 270 6.53 21.60 -6.61
C ALA A 270 5.52 22.70 -6.25
N GLY A 271 4.62 23.04 -7.19
CA GLY A 271 3.56 24.03 -6.98
C GLY A 271 2.40 23.56 -6.09
N GLN A 272 2.35 22.28 -5.67
CA GLN A 272 1.26 21.77 -4.84
C GLN A 272 1.41 22.21 -3.37
N THR A 273 0.37 22.82 -2.82
CA THR A 273 0.38 23.34 -1.43
C THR A 273 -0.63 22.67 -0.49
N SER A 274 -1.65 21.98 -1.02
CA SER A 274 -2.64 21.31 -0.17
C SER A 274 -2.06 20.09 0.55
N GLY A 275 -2.50 19.82 1.78
CA GLY A 275 -2.04 18.66 2.57
C GLY A 275 -2.17 17.29 1.87
N SER A 276 -3.15 17.13 0.97
CA SER A 276 -3.32 15.92 0.16
C SER A 276 -2.40 15.81 -1.05
N ARG A 277 -1.68 16.88 -1.43
CA ARG A 277 -0.95 16.94 -2.70
C ARG A 277 0.48 17.47 -2.61
N TYR A 278 0.82 18.24 -1.58
CA TYR A 278 2.14 18.88 -1.44
C TYR A 278 3.32 17.89 -1.53
N TRP A 279 4.47 18.41 -1.96
CA TRP A 279 5.73 17.67 -1.95
C TRP A 279 6.49 18.01 -0.66
N PRO A 280 6.71 17.03 0.26
CA PRO A 280 7.41 17.31 1.51
C PRO A 280 8.85 17.76 1.28
N ASP A 281 9.29 18.78 2.02
CA ASP A 281 10.64 19.29 1.89
C ASP A 281 11.66 18.52 2.75
N ASP A 282 12.93 18.93 2.66
CA ASP A 282 14.02 18.26 3.38
C ASP A 282 13.93 18.44 4.90
N ALA A 283 13.35 19.55 5.37
CA ALA A 283 13.22 19.81 6.81
C ALA A 283 12.17 18.87 7.42
N GLU A 284 11.05 18.68 6.74
CA GLU A 284 10.01 17.72 7.15
C GLU A 284 10.54 16.28 7.20
N ILE A 285 11.34 15.86 6.21
CA ILE A 285 11.93 14.51 6.19
C ILE A 285 12.89 14.32 7.37
N ARG A 286 13.75 15.29 7.67
CA ARG A 286 14.66 15.21 8.83
C ARG A 286 13.89 15.15 10.14
N GLN A 287 12.89 16.02 10.29
CA GLN A 287 12.08 16.09 11.50
C GLN A 287 11.34 14.78 11.73
N GLU A 288 10.63 14.27 10.73
CA GLU A 288 9.85 13.04 10.89
C GLU A 288 10.76 11.83 11.16
N LEU A 289 11.78 11.62 10.35
CA LEU A 289 12.64 10.44 10.48
C LEU A 289 13.48 10.44 11.74
N GLY A 290 13.76 11.61 12.33
CA GLY A 290 14.48 11.74 13.60
C GLY A 290 13.81 11.02 14.77
N GLU A 291 12.47 10.93 14.76
CA GLU A 291 11.69 10.34 15.85
C GLU A 291 10.83 9.15 15.41
N LEU A 292 10.70 8.92 14.10
CA LEU A 292 9.84 7.88 13.56
C LEU A 292 10.28 6.50 14.07
N LEU A 293 9.36 5.80 14.73
CA LEU A 293 9.46 4.38 15.03
C LEU A 293 9.26 3.58 13.72
N ALA A 294 10.19 3.69 12.77
CA ALA A 294 10.08 3.17 11.42
C ALA A 294 9.68 1.70 11.39
N TYR A 295 10.25 0.87 12.28
CA TYR A 295 9.89 -0.54 12.41
C TYR A 295 8.47 -0.77 12.96
N ARG A 296 7.80 0.18 13.60
CA ARG A 296 6.39 0.02 14.00
C ARG A 296 5.43 0.70 13.02
N ARG A 297 5.86 1.79 12.37
CA ARG A 297 4.97 2.69 11.61
C ARG A 297 4.92 2.47 10.12
N LEU A 298 5.98 1.93 9.52
CA LEU A 298 6.04 1.69 8.07
C LEU A 298 5.72 0.23 7.76
N GLY A 299 5.03 -0.04 6.65
CA GLY A 299 4.88 -1.42 6.16
C GLY A 299 6.25 -2.07 5.93
N ARG A 300 6.38 -3.38 6.18
CA ARG A 300 7.68 -4.09 6.05
C ARG A 300 8.31 -3.93 4.66
N GLY A 301 7.49 -4.05 3.61
CA GLY A 301 7.95 -3.85 2.23
C GLY A 301 8.50 -2.43 2.01
N ARG A 302 7.77 -1.41 2.47
CA ARG A 302 8.15 0.01 2.32
C ARG A 302 9.45 0.34 3.06
N LEU A 303 9.58 -0.12 4.31
CA LEU A 303 10.81 0.05 5.09
C LEU A 303 12.00 -0.68 4.45
N ARG A 304 11.79 -1.91 3.96
CA ARG A 304 12.84 -2.67 3.26
C ARG A 304 13.29 -1.94 2.00
N MET A 305 12.34 -1.47 1.19
CA MET A 305 12.62 -0.69 -0.02
C MET A 305 13.46 0.56 0.27
N VAL A 306 13.23 1.23 1.41
CA VAL A 306 14.04 2.38 1.82
C VAL A 306 15.48 1.97 2.14
N LEU A 307 15.67 0.89 2.90
CA LEU A 307 17.02 0.37 3.21
C LEU A 307 17.74 -0.15 1.95
N GLU A 308 17.01 -0.76 1.02
CA GLU A 308 17.53 -1.20 -0.29
C GLU A 308 18.00 0.01 -1.12
N ALA A 309 17.23 1.10 -1.11
CA ALA A 309 17.59 2.33 -1.81
C ALA A 309 18.86 2.98 -1.22
N ILE A 310 19.01 2.95 0.12
CA ILE A 310 20.22 3.43 0.80
C ILE A 310 21.44 2.57 0.41
N GLU A 311 21.30 1.25 0.43
CA GLU A 311 22.36 0.33 0.00
C GLU A 311 22.80 0.60 -1.44
N ASP A 312 21.84 0.74 -2.37
CA ASP A 312 22.11 1.07 -3.76
C ASP A 312 22.85 2.41 -3.92
N HIS A 313 22.42 3.44 -3.17
CA HIS A 313 23.06 4.75 -3.18
C HIS A 313 24.50 4.70 -2.68
N GLN A 314 24.76 3.88 -1.66
CA GLN A 314 26.11 3.64 -1.13
C GLN A 314 26.98 2.84 -2.11
N ARG A 315 26.39 1.96 -2.92
CA ARG A 315 27.08 1.26 -4.04
C ARG A 315 27.42 2.19 -5.20
N GLY A 316 26.96 3.44 -5.16
CA GLY A 316 27.24 4.47 -6.16
C GLY A 316 26.16 4.61 -7.23
N TRP A 317 25.00 3.96 -7.09
CA TRP A 317 23.88 4.15 -8.01
C TRP A 317 23.24 5.52 -7.79
N ARG A 318 23.69 6.51 -8.56
CA ARG A 318 23.29 7.93 -8.44
C ARG A 318 23.03 8.53 -9.81
N ASN A 319 21.99 9.35 -9.94
CA ASN A 319 21.67 10.13 -11.16
C ASN A 319 21.72 9.28 -12.44
N GLY A 320 21.08 8.09 -12.42
CA GLY A 320 21.06 7.17 -13.55
C GLY A 320 22.40 6.46 -13.87
N LYS A 321 23.49 6.72 -13.14
CA LYS A 321 24.78 6.06 -13.36
C LYS A 321 24.86 4.72 -12.64
N GLN A 322 25.50 3.76 -13.30
CA GLN A 322 25.80 2.47 -12.68
C GLN A 322 26.72 2.64 -11.48
N GLY A 323 26.40 1.94 -10.40
CA GLY A 323 27.26 1.88 -9.22
C GLY A 323 28.56 1.12 -9.50
N LEU A 324 29.60 1.45 -8.75
CA LEU A 324 30.91 0.81 -8.87
C LEU A 324 30.88 -0.69 -8.47
N GLY A 325 29.82 -1.12 -7.80
CA GLY A 325 29.61 -2.51 -7.36
C GLY A 325 29.00 -3.45 -8.42
N GLY A 326 28.77 -2.99 -9.66
CA GLY A 326 28.26 -3.80 -10.78
C GLY A 326 26.76 -4.10 -10.73
N GLU A 327 26.21 -4.46 -9.56
CA GLU A 327 24.80 -4.78 -9.38
C GLU A 327 24.16 -4.06 -8.18
N ARG A 328 22.87 -3.77 -8.33
CA ARG A 328 21.99 -3.30 -7.24
C ARG A 328 21.76 -4.42 -6.23
N VAL A 329 21.36 -4.04 -5.02
CA VAL A 329 20.90 -5.01 -4.03
C VAL A 329 19.67 -5.76 -4.52
N ALA A 330 19.57 -7.04 -4.18
CA ALA A 330 18.38 -7.82 -4.49
C ALA A 330 17.15 -7.25 -3.76
N ARG A 331 16.04 -7.16 -4.47
CA ARG A 331 14.83 -6.44 -4.06
C ARG A 331 13.86 -7.38 -3.38
N GLY A 332 13.27 -6.97 -2.27
CA GLY A 332 12.26 -7.73 -1.54
C GLY A 332 12.78 -8.97 -0.80
N LYS A 333 14.07 -9.32 -0.92
CA LYS A 333 14.62 -10.60 -0.42
C LYS A 333 15.18 -10.53 1.00
N TYR A 334 15.81 -9.42 1.38
CA TYR A 334 16.51 -9.32 2.66
C TYR A 334 15.53 -9.13 3.84
N ALA A 335 15.86 -9.71 4.98
CA ALA A 335 15.15 -9.51 6.23
C ALA A 335 15.58 -8.17 6.85
N ILE A 336 14.62 -7.46 7.44
CA ILE A 336 14.92 -6.27 8.26
C ILE A 336 15.33 -6.76 9.63
N GLU A 337 16.58 -6.49 10.01
CA GLU A 337 17.14 -6.83 11.31
C GLU A 337 17.19 -5.60 12.23
N HIS A 338 16.98 -5.83 13.53
CA HIS A 338 17.31 -4.85 14.55
C HIS A 338 18.71 -5.12 15.08
N VAL A 339 19.61 -4.14 14.99
CA VAL A 339 20.99 -4.30 15.45
C VAL A 339 21.02 -4.43 16.97
N MET A 340 20.47 -3.46 17.70
CA MET A 340 20.05 -3.69 19.08
C MET A 340 18.71 -4.45 19.05
N PRO A 341 18.61 -5.68 19.58
CA PRO A 341 17.43 -6.52 19.43
C PRO A 341 16.26 -6.01 20.25
N ARG A 342 15.04 -6.44 19.92
CA ARG A 342 13.84 -6.08 20.70
C ARG A 342 13.88 -6.63 22.12
N LYS A 343 14.46 -7.83 22.31
CA LYS A 343 14.71 -8.44 23.62
C LYS A 343 16.07 -8.01 24.18
N TRP A 344 16.39 -6.72 24.09
CA TRP A 344 17.68 -6.17 24.54
C TRP A 344 17.98 -6.40 26.03
N PRO A 345 17.03 -6.38 26.99
CA PRO A 345 17.38 -6.46 28.41
C PRO A 345 18.13 -7.73 28.81
N ALA A 346 17.98 -8.81 28.03
CA ALA A 346 18.65 -10.08 28.30
C ALA A 346 20.18 -10.04 28.04
N HIS A 347 20.64 -9.18 27.13
CA HIS A 347 22.01 -9.24 26.60
C HIS A 347 22.67 -7.88 26.39
N TRP A 348 21.95 -6.79 26.62
CA TRP A 348 22.40 -5.41 26.41
C TRP A 348 22.16 -4.60 27.69
N PRO A 349 23.20 -4.32 28.48
CA PRO A 349 23.04 -3.60 29.74
C PRO A 349 22.52 -2.17 29.50
N ALA A 350 21.70 -1.68 30.43
CA ALA A 350 21.34 -0.27 30.48
C ALA A 350 22.58 0.56 30.89
N PRO A 351 22.95 1.62 30.17
CA PRO A 351 23.98 2.56 30.58
C PRO A 351 23.64 3.13 31.95
N GLU A 352 24.66 3.27 32.80
CA GLU A 352 24.51 4.02 34.03
C GLU A 352 24.26 5.49 33.69
N GLY A 353 23.08 5.99 34.06
CA GLY A 353 22.70 7.39 33.89
C GLY A 353 22.47 7.80 32.44
N THR A 354 21.38 7.37 31.81
CA THR A 354 20.65 8.13 30.77
C THR A 354 19.34 7.44 30.39
N HIS A 355 18.31 8.27 30.12
CA HIS A 355 17.00 7.99 29.52
C HIS A 355 16.41 6.58 29.78
N GLY A 356 15.48 6.50 30.74
CA GLY A 356 14.90 5.23 31.24
C GLY A 356 14.42 4.26 30.16
N GLU A 357 14.24 2.99 30.52
CA GLU A 357 13.95 1.85 29.63
C GLU A 357 12.94 2.13 28.50
N ALA A 358 11.95 2.98 28.75
CA ALA A 358 10.95 3.43 27.78
C ALA A 358 11.54 4.18 26.57
N ASP A 359 12.55 5.03 26.76
CA ASP A 359 13.21 5.73 25.65
C ASP A 359 13.99 4.75 24.76
N ARG A 360 14.74 3.83 25.39
CA ARG A 360 15.41 2.76 24.66
C ARG A 360 14.44 1.89 23.86
N GLU A 361 13.30 1.52 24.45
CA GLU A 361 12.26 0.75 23.76
C GLU A 361 11.71 1.47 22.51
N ARG A 362 11.76 2.80 22.48
CA ARG A 362 11.46 3.60 21.28
C ARG A 362 12.63 3.60 20.30
N VAL A 363 13.83 3.95 20.79
CA VAL A 363 15.05 4.11 19.96
C VAL A 363 15.34 2.87 19.12
N ILE A 364 15.15 1.67 19.66
CA ILE A 364 15.40 0.42 18.92
C ILE A 364 14.56 0.28 17.64
N HIS A 365 13.43 0.98 17.53
CA HIS A 365 12.55 0.92 16.37
C HIS A 365 12.81 2.02 15.34
N THR A 366 13.76 2.92 15.60
CA THR A 366 14.15 4.01 14.69
C THR A 366 15.04 3.50 13.57
N LEU A 367 15.10 4.27 12.47
CA LEU A 367 15.80 3.89 11.24
C LEU A 367 17.28 3.52 11.48
N GLY A 368 17.95 4.26 12.36
CA GLY A 368 19.37 4.04 12.67
C GLY A 368 19.67 2.69 13.30
N ASN A 369 18.72 2.02 13.95
CA ASN A 369 18.94 0.68 14.51
C ASN A 369 18.66 -0.46 13.52
N LEU A 370 18.14 -0.13 12.34
CA LEU A 370 17.65 -1.13 11.39
C LEU A 370 18.67 -1.37 10.28
N THR A 371 18.73 -2.61 9.83
CA THR A 371 19.56 -3.00 8.69
C THR A 371 18.97 -4.17 7.91
N LEU A 372 19.62 -4.58 6.83
CA LEU A 372 19.24 -5.71 6.00
C LEU A 372 20.19 -6.88 6.23
N LEU A 373 19.65 -8.09 6.36
CA LEU A 373 20.43 -9.34 6.42
C LEU A 373 19.80 -10.44 5.58
N THR A 374 20.62 -11.41 5.16
CA THR A 374 20.09 -12.63 4.58
C THR A 374 19.26 -13.38 5.63
N GLY A 375 18.23 -14.13 5.21
CA GLY A 375 17.38 -14.86 6.16
C GLY A 375 18.16 -15.80 7.09
N LYS A 376 19.19 -16.48 6.55
CA LYS A 376 20.07 -17.38 7.34
C LYS A 376 20.88 -16.59 8.38
N LEU A 377 21.49 -15.47 7.99
CA LEU A 377 22.28 -14.66 8.91
C LEU A 377 21.40 -14.01 9.99
N ASN A 378 20.24 -13.51 9.61
CA ASN A 378 19.25 -12.96 10.54
C ASN A 378 18.85 -13.99 11.62
N SER A 379 18.59 -15.24 11.22
CA SER A 379 18.29 -16.32 12.17
C SER A 379 19.50 -16.70 13.05
N LYS A 380 20.73 -16.64 12.51
CA LYS A 380 21.96 -16.92 13.26
C LYS A 380 22.21 -15.89 14.36
N VAL A 381 22.07 -14.59 14.06
CA VAL A 381 22.40 -13.52 15.02
C VAL A 381 21.24 -13.14 15.94
N SER A 382 19.99 -13.20 15.46
CA SER A 382 18.74 -13.11 16.23
C SER A 382 18.77 -12.07 17.37
N ASN A 383 18.49 -12.46 18.62
CA ASN A 383 18.54 -11.58 19.80
C ASN A 383 19.92 -11.52 20.47
N GLY A 384 20.99 -11.90 19.77
CA GLY A 384 22.33 -11.98 20.35
C GLY A 384 22.88 -10.64 20.85
N PRO A 385 23.88 -10.67 21.75
CA PRO A 385 24.64 -9.49 22.17
C PRO A 385 25.40 -8.84 21.00
N TRP A 386 25.87 -7.61 21.19
CA TRP A 386 26.75 -6.94 20.22
C TRP A 386 28.06 -7.69 20.04
N LEU A 387 28.76 -7.95 21.15
CA LEU A 387 30.06 -8.62 21.22
C LEU A 387 29.94 -10.12 21.52
N GLY A 388 31.02 -10.86 21.33
CA GLY A 388 31.12 -12.31 21.56
C GLY A 388 31.24 -13.13 20.28
N SER A 389 31.69 -14.38 20.38
CA SER A 389 31.93 -15.28 19.23
C SER A 389 30.66 -15.64 18.45
N GLY A 390 29.47 -15.49 19.06
CA GLY A 390 28.16 -15.57 18.40
C GLY A 390 27.40 -14.24 18.36
N GLY A 391 28.08 -13.13 18.68
CA GLY A 391 27.49 -11.80 18.73
C GLY A 391 27.20 -11.21 17.35
N LYS A 392 26.35 -10.18 17.31
CA LYS A 392 25.93 -9.51 16.07
C LYS A 392 27.11 -8.91 15.32
N ARG A 393 28.09 -8.30 16.01
CA ARG A 393 29.27 -7.71 15.37
C ARG A 393 30.06 -8.75 14.59
N ALA A 394 30.36 -9.90 15.21
CA ALA A 394 31.10 -10.98 14.57
C ALA A 394 30.35 -11.55 13.36
N GLY A 395 29.04 -11.84 13.53
CA GLY A 395 28.21 -12.35 12.42
C GLY A 395 28.12 -11.39 11.23
N LEU A 396 27.99 -10.08 11.48
CA LEU A 396 28.04 -9.07 10.44
C LEU A 396 29.42 -8.99 9.79
N GLN A 397 30.50 -9.05 10.57
CA GLN A 397 31.86 -8.94 10.06
C GLN A 397 32.28 -10.14 9.19
N GLU A 398 31.84 -11.36 9.56
CA GLU A 398 32.24 -12.60 8.88
C GLU A 398 31.43 -12.92 7.62
N HIS A 399 30.17 -12.49 7.56
CA HIS A 399 29.22 -13.01 6.57
C HIS A 399 28.46 -11.94 5.79
N ASP A 400 28.62 -10.66 6.11
CA ASP A 400 27.86 -9.62 5.46
C ASP A 400 28.48 -9.15 4.13
N VAL A 401 27.60 -8.80 3.19
CA VAL A 401 27.94 -8.37 1.82
C VAL A 401 27.37 -7.00 1.45
N LEU A 402 26.81 -6.27 2.43
CA LEU A 402 26.12 -5.01 2.25
C LEU A 402 26.95 -3.83 2.76
N LEU A 403 26.99 -2.74 1.99
CA LEU A 403 27.69 -1.52 2.39
C LEU A 403 27.04 -0.86 3.61
N LEU A 404 25.72 -0.98 3.72
CA LEU A 404 24.93 -0.49 4.85
C LEU A 404 25.42 -1.03 6.21
N ASN A 405 25.82 -2.30 6.22
CA ASN A 405 26.33 -3.01 7.40
C ASN A 405 27.82 -2.76 7.61
N ARG A 406 28.61 -2.68 6.54
CA ARG A 406 30.03 -2.29 6.64
C ARG A 406 30.18 -0.90 7.27
N GLU A 407 29.36 0.05 6.87
CA GLU A 407 29.37 1.40 7.46
C GLU A 407 28.91 1.40 8.91
N LEU A 408 27.88 0.61 9.24
CA LEU A 408 27.45 0.39 10.62
C LEU A 408 28.59 -0.15 11.49
N LEU A 409 29.30 -1.19 11.04
CA LEU A 409 30.38 -1.83 11.79
C LEU A 409 31.54 -0.88 12.09
N LYS A 410 31.89 -0.02 11.11
CA LYS A 410 32.93 1.01 11.27
C LYS A 410 32.57 2.02 12.36
N ARG A 411 31.30 2.42 12.41
CA ARG A 411 30.79 3.42 13.37
C ARG A 411 30.63 2.86 14.77
N ALA A 412 30.11 1.65 14.87
CA ALA A 412 29.79 1.02 16.14
C ALA A 412 31.03 0.72 16.99
N GLY A 413 32.17 0.36 16.37
CA GLY A 413 33.31 -0.16 17.12
C GLY A 413 32.87 -1.26 18.10
N ASP A 414 33.28 -1.16 19.36
CA ASP A 414 32.97 -2.17 20.39
C ASP A 414 31.63 -1.96 21.09
N GLN A 415 30.88 -0.88 20.81
CA GLN A 415 29.61 -0.61 21.47
C GLN A 415 28.57 0.01 20.53
N TRP A 416 27.36 -0.54 20.54
CA TRP A 416 26.24 0.02 19.80
C TRP A 416 25.24 0.67 20.77
N THR A 417 25.32 2.00 20.91
CA THR A 417 24.58 2.75 21.93
C THR A 417 23.33 3.43 21.36
N ASP A 418 22.45 3.90 22.25
CA ASP A 418 21.25 4.67 21.86
C ASP A 418 21.63 5.94 21.10
N ASP A 419 22.69 6.63 21.52
CA ASP A 419 23.22 7.81 20.82
C ASP A 419 23.76 7.47 19.43
N ALA A 420 24.45 6.33 19.28
CA ALA A 420 24.92 5.86 17.98
C ALA A 420 23.74 5.59 17.02
N ILE A 421 22.63 5.03 17.54
CA ILE A 421 21.38 4.84 16.78
C ILE A 421 20.80 6.19 16.34
N ARG A 422 20.74 7.19 17.22
CA ARG A 422 20.21 8.53 16.91
C ARG A 422 21.07 9.25 15.87
N VAL A 423 22.40 9.18 16.01
CA VAL A 423 23.35 9.74 15.02
C VAL A 423 23.14 9.08 13.66
N ARG A 424 23.14 7.74 13.61
CA ARG A 424 22.91 7.01 12.35
C ARG A 424 21.55 7.32 11.74
N THR A 425 20.50 7.51 12.55
CA THR A 425 19.17 7.90 12.07
C THR A 425 19.22 9.21 11.28
N ARG A 426 19.90 10.24 11.80
CA ARG A 426 20.05 11.53 11.11
C ARG A 426 20.78 11.41 9.77
N GLU A 427 21.86 10.64 9.74
CA GLU A 427 22.65 10.47 8.53
C GLU A 427 21.92 9.66 7.46
N LEU A 428 21.19 8.61 7.87
CA LEU A 428 20.33 7.87 6.95
C LEU A 428 19.21 8.76 6.41
N ALA A 429 18.66 9.69 7.19
CA ALA A 429 17.71 10.68 6.71
C ALA A 429 18.33 11.62 5.64
N ASP A 430 19.58 12.05 5.82
CA ASP A 430 20.28 12.83 4.79
C ASP A 430 20.58 12.03 3.51
N LEU A 431 20.86 10.72 3.61
CA LEU A 431 20.96 9.87 2.43
C LEU A 431 19.62 9.72 1.71
N ILE A 432 18.53 9.55 2.45
CA ILE A 432 17.16 9.49 1.91
C ILE A 432 16.83 10.77 1.12
N ILE A 433 17.21 11.95 1.64
CA ILE A 433 17.03 13.24 0.97
C ILE A 433 17.78 13.29 -0.37
N GLN A 434 19.00 12.72 -0.42
CA GLN A 434 19.79 12.65 -1.65
C GLN A 434 19.21 11.65 -2.68
N ILE A 435 18.59 10.57 -2.21
CA ILE A 435 18.02 9.52 -3.09
C ILE A 435 16.71 10.01 -3.72
N TRP A 436 15.90 10.71 -2.95
CA TRP A 436 14.63 11.29 -3.39
C TRP A 436 14.73 12.81 -3.23
N PRO A 437 15.37 13.52 -4.17
CA PRO A 437 15.56 14.97 -4.06
C PRO A 437 14.26 15.74 -4.32
N VAL A 438 14.24 17.00 -3.89
CA VAL A 438 13.27 18.02 -4.32
C VAL A 438 13.98 19.05 -5.20
N PRO A 439 13.24 19.87 -5.96
CA PRO A 439 13.85 20.96 -6.72
C PRO A 439 14.64 21.92 -5.82
N PRO A 440 15.67 22.59 -6.36
CA PRO A 440 16.43 23.58 -5.60
C PRO A 440 15.51 24.63 -4.99
N ASN A 441 15.77 24.98 -3.72
CA ASN A 441 14.99 25.95 -2.94
C ASN A 441 13.52 25.56 -2.68
N HIS A 442 13.13 24.31 -2.96
CA HIS A 442 11.80 23.84 -2.60
C HIS A 442 11.54 23.97 -1.10
N ARG A 443 10.35 24.46 -0.78
CA ARG A 443 9.80 24.56 0.58
C ARG A 443 8.37 24.11 0.50
N SER A 444 7.94 23.27 1.43
CA SER A 444 6.55 22.85 1.41
C SER A 444 5.65 24.05 1.71
N GLY A 445 4.65 24.27 0.85
CA GLY A 445 3.62 25.28 1.08
C GLY A 445 2.62 24.89 2.18
N PHE A 446 2.78 23.70 2.76
CA PHE A 446 1.99 23.18 3.86
C PHE A 446 2.79 23.34 5.16
N SER A 447 2.56 24.43 5.90
CA SER A 447 3.23 24.62 7.19
C SER A 447 2.79 23.54 8.20
N PRO A 448 3.73 22.90 8.92
CA PRO A 448 3.42 21.98 10.00
C PRO A 448 2.83 22.67 11.24
N ASP A 449 2.57 23.99 11.21
CA ASP A 449 1.90 24.73 12.31
C ASP A 449 0.44 24.32 12.57
N ARG A 450 -0.10 23.38 11.82
CA ARG A 450 -1.33 22.70 12.25
C ARG A 450 -0.95 21.56 13.18
N PRO A 451 -1.33 21.62 14.48
CA PRO A 451 -1.14 20.49 15.36
C PRO A 451 -1.75 19.27 14.69
N ARG A 452 -0.93 18.22 14.52
CA ARG A 452 -1.42 16.91 14.09
C ARG A 452 -2.63 16.62 14.95
N LEU A 453 -3.81 16.44 14.35
CA LEU A 453 -5.05 16.19 15.07
C LEU A 453 -4.85 14.93 15.92
N ARG A 454 -4.45 15.11 17.17
CA ARG A 454 -4.29 14.03 18.14
C ARG A 454 -5.71 13.61 18.50
N ARG A 455 -6.13 12.42 18.08
CA ARG A 455 -7.46 11.92 18.43
C ARG A 455 -7.45 11.64 19.94
N LYS A 456 -8.35 12.23 20.72
CA LYS A 456 -8.52 11.89 22.14
C LYS A 456 -9.17 10.51 22.22
N LEU A 457 -8.48 9.54 22.84
CA LEU A 457 -8.97 8.17 22.96
C LEU A 457 -10.01 8.07 24.07
N GLN A 458 -11.18 7.53 23.76
CA GLN A 458 -12.29 7.34 24.70
C GLN A 458 -12.38 5.89 25.18
N LEU A 459 -13.12 5.66 26.28
CA LEU A 459 -13.37 4.29 26.77
C LEU A 459 -14.11 3.42 25.75
N ALA A 460 -15.01 4.01 24.96
CA ALA A 460 -15.67 3.32 23.85
C ALA A 460 -14.68 2.80 22.81
N ASP A 461 -13.57 3.51 22.55
CA ASP A 461 -12.53 3.03 21.63
C ASP A 461 -11.80 1.79 22.19
N LEU A 462 -11.60 1.73 23.51
CA LEU A 462 -10.98 0.58 24.19
C LEU A 462 -11.91 -0.64 24.25
N ILE A 463 -13.21 -0.41 24.39
CA ILE A 463 -14.25 -1.44 24.29
C ILE A 463 -14.31 -2.01 22.87
N ASN A 464 -14.41 -1.14 21.86
CA ASN A 464 -14.42 -1.54 20.45
C ASN A 464 -13.13 -2.24 20.03
N GLY A 465 -12.00 -1.87 20.66
CA GLY A 465 -10.71 -2.52 20.51
C GLY A 465 -10.58 -3.88 21.20
N GLY A 466 -11.60 -4.33 21.94
CA GLY A 466 -11.62 -5.61 22.66
C GLY A 466 -10.67 -5.67 23.86
N VAL A 467 -10.24 -4.52 24.39
CA VAL A 467 -9.32 -4.46 25.54
C VAL A 467 -10.04 -4.19 26.86
N LEU A 468 -11.25 -3.63 26.79
CA LEU A 468 -12.19 -3.54 27.91
C LEU A 468 -13.50 -4.24 27.54
N GLU A 469 -14.17 -4.82 28.52
CA GLU A 469 -15.45 -5.51 28.33
C GLU A 469 -16.60 -4.65 28.87
N PRO A 470 -17.68 -4.43 28.10
CA PRO A 470 -18.90 -3.81 28.61
C PRO A 470 -19.44 -4.55 29.82
N GLY A 471 -19.88 -3.82 30.84
CA GLY A 471 -20.41 -4.36 32.09
C GLY A 471 -19.34 -4.76 33.10
N MET A 472 -18.05 -4.60 32.79
CA MET A 472 -16.99 -4.90 33.75
C MET A 472 -16.99 -3.92 34.93
N SER A 473 -16.61 -4.42 36.11
CA SER A 473 -16.43 -3.58 37.29
C SER A 473 -15.09 -2.83 37.22
N LEU A 474 -15.13 -1.55 37.56
CA LEU A 474 -13.94 -0.73 37.79
C LEU A 474 -13.77 -0.55 39.31
N PHE A 475 -12.52 -0.41 39.76
CA PHE A 475 -12.23 -0.35 41.19
C PHE A 475 -11.54 0.95 41.55
N PRO A 476 -12.08 1.73 42.50
CA PRO A 476 -11.36 2.88 43.05
C PRO A 476 -10.02 2.47 43.65
N ARG A 477 -8.95 3.17 43.28
CA ARG A 477 -7.59 2.86 43.73
C ARG A 477 -7.37 3.12 45.23
N ARG A 478 -8.12 4.05 45.82
CA ARG A 478 -8.02 4.38 47.26
C ARG A 478 -8.95 3.47 48.06
N SER A 479 -8.42 2.83 49.10
CA SER A 479 -9.12 1.86 49.96
C SER A 479 -10.41 2.43 50.59
N LYS A 480 -10.41 3.71 50.95
CA LYS A 480 -11.57 4.42 51.52
C LYS A 480 -12.80 4.53 50.60
N HIS A 481 -12.67 4.17 49.32
CA HIS A 481 -13.77 4.14 48.34
C HIS A 481 -13.98 2.73 47.76
N SER A 482 -13.40 1.69 48.38
CA SER A 482 -13.40 0.32 47.86
C SER A 482 -14.77 -0.39 47.91
N ASP A 483 -15.72 0.20 48.62
CA ASP A 483 -17.11 -0.19 48.77
C ASP A 483 -18.02 0.30 47.63
N ARG A 484 -17.55 1.26 46.82
CA ARG A 484 -18.32 1.79 45.69
C ARG A 484 -18.45 0.78 44.56
N VAL A 485 -19.68 0.65 44.04
CA VAL A 485 -19.96 -0.15 42.85
C VAL A 485 -19.81 0.74 41.63
N VAL A 486 -18.87 0.39 40.75
CA VAL A 486 -18.55 1.15 39.55
C VAL A 486 -18.55 0.22 38.35
N THR A 487 -19.36 0.55 37.34
CA THR A 487 -19.59 -0.31 36.16
C THR A 487 -19.28 0.45 34.87
N LEU A 488 -18.53 -0.17 33.97
CA LEU A 488 -18.28 0.36 32.62
C LEU A 488 -19.47 0.06 31.70
N LEU A 489 -20.09 1.08 31.13
CA LEU A 489 -21.23 0.92 30.23
C LEU A 489 -20.78 0.67 28.76
N PRO A 490 -21.62 0.06 27.91
CA PRO A 490 -21.24 -0.29 26.52
C PRO A 490 -20.88 0.90 25.63
N ASP A 491 -21.39 2.08 25.94
CA ASP A 491 -21.12 3.33 25.22
C ASP A 491 -19.86 4.07 25.74
N GLY A 492 -19.16 3.49 26.72
CA GLY A 492 -17.96 4.05 27.32
C GLY A 492 -18.20 4.98 28.50
N GLN A 493 -19.45 5.16 28.95
CA GLN A 493 -19.75 5.84 30.20
C GLN A 493 -19.39 4.99 31.43
N ILE A 494 -19.23 5.63 32.59
CA ILE A 494 -19.00 4.94 33.86
C ILE A 494 -20.19 5.22 34.77
N GLU A 495 -20.86 4.15 35.21
CA GLU A 495 -21.90 4.22 36.24
C GLU A 495 -21.28 4.09 37.63
N VAL A 496 -21.59 5.03 38.52
CA VAL A 496 -21.22 5.01 39.95
C VAL A 496 -22.51 5.13 40.76
N ASP A 497 -22.79 4.13 41.60
CA ASP A 497 -23.99 4.10 42.47
C ASP A 497 -25.32 4.38 41.72
N GLY A 498 -25.42 3.93 40.47
CA GLY A 498 -26.62 4.11 39.63
C GLY A 498 -26.70 5.44 38.86
N VAL A 499 -25.65 6.26 38.87
CA VAL A 499 -25.54 7.49 38.08
C VAL A 499 -24.45 7.35 37.03
N ALA A 500 -24.79 7.58 35.76
CA ALA A 500 -23.85 7.49 34.64
C ALA A 500 -23.09 8.80 34.40
N TYR A 501 -21.77 8.69 34.23
CA TYR A 501 -20.87 9.80 33.97
C TYR A 501 -20.19 9.64 32.60
N PRO A 502 -19.95 10.75 31.88
CA PRO A 502 -19.46 10.71 30.50
C PRO A 502 -18.00 10.25 30.37
N GLY A 503 -17.23 10.20 31.47
CA GLY A 503 -15.83 9.82 31.42
C GLY A 503 -15.24 9.48 32.80
N PRO A 504 -14.00 8.94 32.80
CA PRO A 504 -13.32 8.53 34.03
C PRO A 504 -13.15 9.66 35.04
N THR A 505 -12.79 10.84 34.59
CA THR A 505 -12.46 11.95 35.49
C THR A 505 -13.71 12.47 36.19
N GLU A 506 -14.84 12.55 35.48
CA GLU A 506 -16.13 12.94 36.02
C GLU A 506 -16.62 11.93 37.05
N ALA A 507 -16.53 10.63 36.74
CA ALA A 507 -16.88 9.55 37.67
C ALA A 507 -16.00 9.54 38.93
N ALA A 508 -14.68 9.69 38.78
CA ALA A 508 -13.76 9.75 39.91
C ALA A 508 -13.99 11.00 40.77
N SER A 509 -14.34 12.12 40.15
CA SER A 509 -14.65 13.37 40.87
C SER A 509 -15.95 13.27 41.66
N ALA A 510 -16.95 12.56 41.13
CA ALA A 510 -18.19 12.27 41.87
C ALA A 510 -17.95 11.41 43.11
N ILE A 511 -17.02 10.45 43.04
CA ILE A 511 -16.64 9.60 44.18
C ILE A 511 -15.86 10.39 45.24
N THR A 512 -14.95 11.25 44.80
CA THR A 512 -13.98 11.92 45.70
C THR A 512 -14.43 13.30 46.17
N GLY A 513 -15.47 13.88 45.57
CA GLY A 513 -15.97 15.24 45.88
C GLY A 513 -15.08 16.37 45.36
N ARG A 514 -13.99 16.07 44.64
CA ARG A 514 -13.05 17.04 44.04
C ARG A 514 -12.56 16.54 42.68
N ARG A 515 -12.04 17.43 41.84
CA ARG A 515 -11.53 17.04 40.51
C ARG A 515 -10.40 16.01 40.64
N THR A 516 -10.61 14.79 40.16
CA THR A 516 -9.68 13.65 40.31
C THR A 516 -9.45 12.96 38.97
N GLY A 517 -8.18 12.71 38.60
CA GLY A 517 -7.77 12.05 37.35
C GLY A 517 -8.25 10.60 37.25
N GLY A 518 -9.29 10.38 36.46
CA GLY A 518 -10.01 9.11 36.44
C GLY A 518 -9.28 7.95 35.79
N TRP A 519 -8.39 8.22 34.83
CA TRP A 519 -7.63 7.16 34.17
C TRP A 519 -6.64 6.49 35.14
N TRP A 520 -6.07 7.25 36.07
CA TRP A 520 -5.22 6.71 37.13
C TRP A 520 -6.02 6.14 38.31
N PHE A 521 -7.17 6.74 38.62
CA PHE A 521 -7.97 6.42 39.80
C PHE A 521 -8.71 5.08 39.70
N PHE A 522 -9.16 4.69 38.51
CA PHE A 522 -9.86 3.42 38.31
C PHE A 522 -8.91 2.31 37.89
N LEU A 523 -8.97 1.20 38.62
CA LEU A 523 -8.30 -0.05 38.33
C LEU A 523 -9.26 -0.99 37.59
N VAL A 524 -8.73 -1.78 36.65
CA VAL A 524 -9.50 -2.75 35.86
C VAL A 524 -9.52 -4.15 36.48
N ASP A 525 -8.72 -4.37 37.52
CA ASP A 525 -8.70 -5.59 38.31
C ASP A 525 -8.31 -5.29 39.78
N ARG A 526 -8.62 -6.22 40.69
CA ARG A 526 -8.25 -6.17 42.11
C ARG A 526 -6.93 -6.92 42.43
N THR A 527 -6.16 -7.30 41.41
CA THR A 527 -4.95 -8.11 41.62
C THR A 527 -3.78 -7.23 42.09
N ALA A 528 -2.71 -7.87 42.58
CA ALA A 528 -1.46 -7.18 42.96
C ALA A 528 -0.81 -6.39 41.80
N SER A 529 -1.27 -6.56 40.57
CA SER A 529 -0.77 -5.84 39.39
C SER A 529 -1.14 -4.36 39.37
N GLY A 530 -2.22 -3.96 40.08
CA GLY A 530 -2.65 -2.56 40.18
C GLY A 530 -2.91 -1.88 38.83
N ARG A 531 -3.38 -2.64 37.82
CA ARG A 531 -3.53 -2.13 36.46
C ARG A 531 -4.65 -1.10 36.38
N SER A 532 -4.29 0.12 36.02
CA SER A 532 -5.23 1.25 35.87
C SER A 532 -5.77 1.39 34.44
N LEU A 533 -6.88 2.10 34.27
CA LEU A 533 -7.36 2.52 32.95
C LEU A 533 -6.28 3.27 32.15
N ARG A 534 -5.42 4.05 32.81
CA ARG A 534 -4.27 4.75 32.21
C ARG A 534 -3.28 3.75 31.62
N THR A 535 -2.97 2.68 32.34
CA THR A 535 -2.10 1.61 31.86
C THR A 535 -2.72 0.90 30.66
N VAL A 536 -4.00 0.52 30.74
CA VAL A 536 -4.72 -0.13 29.64
C VAL A 536 -4.76 0.76 28.39
N ARG A 537 -5.07 2.04 28.56
CA ARG A 537 -5.05 3.05 27.50
C ARG A 537 -3.67 3.14 26.85
N ARG A 538 -2.61 3.29 27.64
CA ARG A 538 -1.23 3.37 27.14
C ARG A 538 -0.85 2.11 26.34
N ASP A 539 -1.18 0.93 26.83
CA ASP A 539 -0.88 -0.32 26.15
C ASP A 539 -1.63 -0.43 24.81
N TYR A 540 -2.90 -0.01 24.79
CA TYR A 540 -3.69 0.03 23.56
C TYR A 540 -3.14 1.06 22.55
N VAL A 541 -2.77 2.25 23.00
CA VAL A 541 -2.10 3.28 22.16
C VAL A 541 -0.80 2.74 21.58
N ASN A 542 0.00 2.05 22.40
CA ASN A 542 1.26 1.46 21.97
C ASN A 542 1.06 0.32 20.95
N ALA A 543 0.00 -0.47 21.11
CA ALA A 543 -0.37 -1.55 20.18
C ALA A 543 -0.91 -1.01 18.85
N MET A 544 -1.74 0.04 18.89
CA MET A 544 -2.32 0.68 17.71
C MET A 544 -1.38 1.68 17.03
N GLY A 545 -0.35 2.11 17.76
CA GLY A 545 0.55 3.18 17.39
C GLY A 545 -0.11 4.56 17.23
N VAL A 546 -1.36 4.87 17.53
CA VAL A 546 -1.90 6.22 17.19
C VAL A 546 -1.27 7.34 18.05
N ASP A 547 -1.03 8.54 17.49
CA ASP A 547 -0.66 9.72 18.29
C ASP A 547 -1.92 10.28 18.96
N ILE A 548 -2.01 10.18 20.29
CA ILE A 548 -3.18 10.55 21.10
C ILE A 548 -2.78 11.65 22.09
N GLU A 549 -3.72 12.53 22.43
CA GLU A 549 -3.50 13.64 23.36
C GLU A 549 -3.55 13.13 24.82
N ASP A 550 -2.50 13.41 25.60
CA ASP A 550 -2.44 13.14 27.04
C ASP A 550 -2.77 14.43 27.79
N ASP A 551 -4.03 14.58 28.21
CA ASP A 551 -4.53 15.78 28.92
C ASP A 551 -4.49 15.65 30.45
N GLU A 552 -3.78 14.66 31.02
CA GLU A 552 -3.68 14.58 32.48
C GLU A 552 -2.54 15.46 32.99
N GLU A 553 -2.90 16.64 33.50
CA GLU A 553 -2.06 17.36 34.47
C GLU A 553 -1.72 16.39 35.62
N GLU A 554 -0.42 16.21 35.87
CA GLU A 554 0.08 15.54 37.07
C GLU A 554 -0.33 16.35 38.31
N ASN A 555 -1.56 16.16 38.79
CA ASN A 555 -1.85 16.41 40.21
C ASN A 555 -1.22 15.29 41.03
N ALA A 556 0.11 15.29 41.08
CA ALA A 556 0.86 14.83 42.24
C ALA A 556 0.61 15.88 43.34
N GLY A 557 -0.47 15.70 44.08
CA GLY A 557 -0.89 16.62 45.15
C GLY A 557 -1.58 15.86 46.28
N ASP A 558 -0.86 15.80 47.39
CA ASP A 558 -1.19 15.33 48.73
C ASP A 558 -1.25 13.81 48.95
N ASP A 559 -0.07 13.29 49.32
CA ASP A 559 0.15 12.77 50.68
C ASP A 559 -0.67 13.58 51.72
N ASP A 560 -1.87 13.12 52.08
CA ASP A 560 -2.31 13.09 53.48
C ASP A 560 -3.64 12.34 53.64
N ASP A 561 -3.79 11.77 54.83
CA ASP A 561 -4.94 11.08 55.43
C ASP A 561 -5.32 9.67 54.93
N GLY A 562 -4.78 8.68 55.68
CA GLY A 562 -5.51 7.53 56.20
C GLY A 562 -5.33 6.21 55.49
#